data_AF-A0A3D0MBL9-F1
#
_entry.id   AF-A0A3D0MBL9-F1
#
_cell.length_a   1.000
_cell.length_b   1.000
_cell.length_c   1.000
_cell.angle_alpha   90.00
_cell.angle_beta   90.00
_cell.angle_gamma   90.00
#
_symmetry.space_group_name_H-M   'P 1'
#
loop_
_entity.id
_entity.type
_entity.pdbx_description
1 polymer ?
#
loop_
_entity_poly.entity_id
_entity_poly.type
_entity_poly.pdbx_seq_one_letter_code
_entity_poly.pdbx_strand_id
1 'polypeptide(L)'
;DHFNSSGIALKSGKQLDADIVIVATGLQLKFGGDIAYSIDGEKVDLTERFVYRGMMLSGVPNMAMSVGYTNSSWTLKTGLTASYVCGLLQKMEREAFRHVTPTLRDEMNEAPLLDFDAGYVLRAREIMPKNGDREPWVNNDRYTKDFVSLKLKPSKYSELEFH
;
A
#
# COMPACT_ATOMS: atom_id res chain seq x y z
N ASP A 1 23.31 -16.34 19.70
CA ASP A 1 24.35 -15.53 19.06
C ASP A 1 24.19 -14.12 19.61
N HIS A 2 25.30 -13.39 19.72
CA HIS A 2 25.34 -12.05 20.29
C HIS A 2 26.58 -11.30 19.81
N PHE A 3 26.55 -9.97 19.87
CA PHE A 3 27.71 -9.13 19.61
C PHE A 3 28.66 -9.12 20.82
N ASN A 4 29.97 -9.03 20.56
CA ASN A 4 31.00 -8.82 21.56
C ASN A 4 32.04 -7.81 21.06
N SER A 5 33.07 -7.54 21.86
CA SER A 5 34.08 -6.52 21.55
C SER A 5 34.94 -6.83 20.33
N SER A 6 34.99 -8.08 19.85
CA SER A 6 35.78 -8.48 18.68
C SER A 6 34.92 -8.81 17.45
N GLY A 7 33.59 -8.86 17.58
CA GLY A 7 32.67 -9.18 16.48
C GLY A 7 31.41 -9.90 16.93
N ILE A 8 31.16 -11.11 16.41
CA ILE A 8 29.92 -11.88 16.65
C ILE A 8 30.24 -13.28 17.19
N ALA A 9 29.70 -13.63 18.35
CA ALA A 9 29.71 -14.98 18.89
C ALA A 9 28.47 -15.77 18.44
N LEU A 10 28.67 -16.87 17.75
CA LEU A 10 27.59 -17.71 17.19
C LEU A 10 27.02 -18.67 18.24
N LYS A 11 25.76 -19.11 18.06
CA LYS A 11 25.14 -20.16 18.91
C LYS A 11 25.92 -21.48 18.92
N SER A 12 26.73 -21.72 17.89
CA SER A 12 27.61 -22.89 17.78
C SER A 12 28.89 -22.81 18.62
N GLY A 13 29.15 -21.68 19.30
CA GLY A 13 30.39 -21.43 20.05
C GLY A 13 31.54 -20.88 19.19
N LYS A 14 31.36 -20.75 17.87
CA LYS A 14 32.35 -20.12 16.97
C LYS A 14 32.31 -18.60 17.08
N GLN A 15 33.46 -17.96 16.86
CA GLN A 15 33.63 -16.51 16.80
C GLN A 15 33.78 -16.05 15.34
N LEU A 16 33.14 -14.94 14.98
CA LEU A 16 33.38 -14.19 13.76
C LEU A 16 33.99 -12.84 14.13
N ASP A 17 35.29 -12.67 13.92
CA ASP A 17 35.97 -11.39 14.18
C ASP A 17 35.63 -10.38 13.07
N ALA A 18 35.33 -9.15 13.47
CA ALA A 18 34.97 -8.08 12.56
C ALA A 18 35.29 -6.70 13.18
N ASP A 19 35.96 -5.84 12.40
CA ASP A 19 36.16 -4.44 12.78
C ASP A 19 34.90 -3.59 12.56
N ILE A 20 34.06 -3.98 11.59
CA ILE A 20 32.83 -3.28 11.22
C ILE A 20 31.71 -4.29 10.97
N VAL A 21 30.55 -4.03 11.54
CA VAL A 21 29.30 -4.76 11.27
C VAL A 21 28.31 -3.84 10.59
N ILE A 22 27.77 -4.26 9.43
CA ILE A 22 26.72 -3.55 8.72
C ILE A 22 25.38 -4.24 8.98
N VAL A 23 24.46 -3.56 9.66
CA VAL A 23 23.12 -4.08 9.95
C VAL A 23 22.19 -3.76 8.79
N ALA A 24 22.18 -4.63 7.78
CA ALA A 24 21.29 -4.53 6.62
C ALA A 24 19.98 -5.33 6.81
N THR A 25 19.35 -5.25 7.99
CA THR A 25 18.22 -6.12 8.41
C THR A 25 16.85 -5.69 7.86
N GLY A 26 16.83 -4.79 6.87
CA GLY A 26 15.61 -4.28 6.25
C GLY A 26 14.86 -3.26 7.10
N LEU A 27 13.53 -3.26 6.98
CA LEU A 27 12.66 -2.23 7.54
C LEU A 27 11.73 -2.76 8.64
N GLN A 28 11.13 -1.83 9.38
CA GLN A 28 9.88 -2.06 10.10
C GLN A 28 8.80 -1.26 9.37
N LEU A 29 7.94 -1.95 8.63
CA LEU A 29 6.89 -1.27 7.89
C LEU A 29 5.83 -0.73 8.85
N LYS A 30 5.32 0.45 8.53
CA LYS A 30 4.23 1.14 9.23
C LYS A 30 3.23 1.59 8.18
N PHE A 31 2.32 0.69 7.80
CA PHE A 31 1.28 1.06 6.85
C PHE A 31 0.41 2.17 7.45
N GLY A 32 0.08 3.19 6.65
CA GLY A 32 -0.62 4.37 7.14
C GLY A 32 0.17 5.20 8.16
N GLY A 33 1.47 4.96 8.33
CA GLY A 33 2.34 5.76 9.20
C GLY A 33 2.04 5.64 10.70
N ASP A 34 1.41 4.55 11.16
CA ASP A 34 0.98 4.36 12.57
C ASP A 34 -0.05 5.41 13.04
N ILE A 35 -0.75 6.04 12.08
CA ILE A 35 -1.78 7.03 12.34
C ILE A 35 -3.07 6.32 12.77
N ALA A 36 -3.73 6.85 13.80
CA ALA A 36 -5.08 6.42 14.15
C ALA A 36 -6.09 7.07 13.19
N TYR A 37 -6.71 6.26 12.33
CA TYR A 37 -7.74 6.70 11.39
C TYR A 37 -9.13 6.56 12.01
N SER A 38 -10.01 7.52 11.74
CA SER A 38 -11.41 7.46 12.14
C SER A 38 -12.33 8.16 11.14
N ILE A 39 -13.56 7.66 10.99
CA ILE A 39 -14.65 8.29 10.22
C ILE A 39 -15.80 8.48 11.18
N ASP A 40 -16.31 9.71 11.30
CA ASP A 40 -17.42 10.06 12.21
C ASP A 40 -17.21 9.60 13.67
N GLY A 41 -15.96 9.57 14.12
CA GLY A 41 -15.57 9.13 15.47
C GLY A 41 -15.34 7.63 15.61
N GLU A 42 -15.67 6.82 14.61
CA GLU A 42 -15.43 5.38 14.61
C GLU A 42 -14.04 5.05 14.06
N LYS A 43 -13.30 4.19 14.77
CA LYS A 43 -11.96 3.77 14.35
C LYS A 43 -12.02 3.02 13.02
N VAL A 44 -11.16 3.39 12.09
CA VAL A 44 -10.93 2.64 10.86
C VAL A 44 -9.78 1.68 11.08
N ASP A 45 -10.07 0.38 11.05
CA ASP A 45 -9.05 -0.63 10.86
C ASP A 45 -8.69 -0.70 9.36
N LEU A 46 -7.42 -0.49 9.02
CA LEU A 46 -6.93 -0.55 7.63
C LEU A 46 -6.73 -1.98 7.14
N THR A 47 -6.51 -2.93 8.06
CA THR A 47 -6.28 -4.35 7.75
C THR A 47 -7.54 -5.00 7.15
N GLU A 48 -8.71 -4.48 7.52
CA GLU A 48 -10.00 -4.93 7.00
C GLU A 48 -10.39 -4.27 5.67
N ARG A 49 -9.55 -3.38 5.13
CA ARG A 49 -9.87 -2.63 3.91
C ARG A 49 -9.18 -3.23 2.70
N PHE A 50 -9.88 -3.21 1.57
CA PHE A 50 -9.29 -3.52 0.28
C PHE A 50 -8.70 -2.29 -0.38
N VAL A 51 -7.58 -2.47 -1.06
CA VAL A 51 -6.95 -1.41 -1.82
C VAL A 51 -7.65 -1.22 -3.17
N TYR A 52 -8.10 -0.01 -3.43
CA TYR A 52 -8.62 0.41 -4.72
C TYR A 52 -7.48 0.95 -5.59
N ARG A 53 -7.19 0.25 -6.70
CA ARG A 53 -6.18 0.58 -7.73
C ARG A 53 -4.78 0.84 -7.18
N GLY A 54 -4.42 0.23 -6.06
CA GLY A 54 -3.14 0.48 -5.38
C GLY A 54 -3.03 1.86 -4.71
N MET A 55 -4.12 2.63 -4.58
CA MET A 55 -4.05 4.03 -4.16
C MET A 55 -5.15 4.54 -3.20
N MET A 56 -6.32 3.93 -3.12
CA MET A 56 -7.36 4.32 -2.14
C MET A 56 -7.77 3.09 -1.33
N LEU A 57 -8.65 3.26 -0.33
CA LEU A 57 -9.14 2.17 0.51
C LEU A 57 -10.66 2.08 0.46
N SER A 58 -11.16 0.84 0.42
CA SER A 58 -12.58 0.54 0.50
C SER A 58 -13.21 1.17 1.75
N GLY A 59 -14.33 1.88 1.60
CA GLY A 59 -15.07 2.47 2.70
C GLY A 59 -14.38 3.65 3.39
N VAL A 60 -13.26 4.15 2.85
CA VAL A 60 -12.55 5.32 3.39
C VAL A 60 -12.69 6.50 2.42
N PRO A 61 -13.47 7.54 2.77
CA PRO A 61 -13.71 8.66 1.87
C PRO A 61 -12.47 9.54 1.72
N ASN A 62 -12.24 10.07 0.52
CA ASN A 62 -11.24 11.11 0.22
C ASN A 62 -9.79 10.79 0.65
N MET A 63 -9.46 9.52 0.90
CA MET A 63 -8.11 9.09 1.26
C MET A 63 -7.40 8.49 0.05
N ALA A 64 -6.19 8.98 -0.22
CA ALA A 64 -5.30 8.42 -1.22
C ALA A 64 -3.88 8.21 -0.65
N MET A 65 -3.19 7.23 -1.20
CA MET A 65 -1.81 6.84 -0.89
C MET A 65 -1.14 6.30 -2.14
N SER A 66 0.18 6.13 -2.09
CA SER A 66 0.94 5.56 -3.22
C SER A 66 1.68 4.32 -2.76
N VAL A 67 1.19 3.14 -3.15
CA VAL A 67 1.94 1.89 -2.99
C VAL A 67 2.84 1.71 -4.21
N GLY A 68 4.15 1.82 -4.00
CA GLY A 68 5.15 1.72 -5.07
C GLY A 68 5.24 0.34 -5.72
N TYR A 69 6.17 0.21 -6.65
CA TYR A 69 6.48 -1.05 -7.31
C TYR A 69 7.63 -1.77 -6.61
N THR A 70 7.63 -3.10 -6.65
CA THR A 70 8.73 -3.94 -6.17
C THR A 70 9.94 -3.81 -7.10
N ASN A 71 9.69 -3.83 -8.41
CA ASN A 71 10.73 -3.93 -9.45
C ASN A 71 10.80 -2.70 -10.37
N SER A 72 10.21 -1.58 -9.96
CA SER A 72 10.23 -0.33 -10.72
C SER A 72 10.28 0.86 -9.76
N SER A 73 10.64 2.04 -10.27
CA SER A 73 10.71 3.23 -9.41
C SER A 73 9.34 3.56 -8.82
N TRP A 74 9.27 3.69 -7.49
CA TRP A 74 8.07 4.11 -6.79
C TRP A 74 7.56 5.48 -7.25
N THR A 75 8.47 6.36 -7.71
CA THR A 75 8.12 7.69 -8.23
C THR A 75 7.20 7.64 -9.46
N LEU A 76 7.26 6.56 -10.25
CA LEU A 76 6.34 6.34 -11.38
C LEU A 76 4.90 6.13 -10.88
N LYS A 77 4.70 5.31 -9.85
CA LYS A 77 3.39 5.10 -9.23
C LYS A 77 2.88 6.40 -8.63
N THR A 78 3.73 7.14 -7.93
CA THR A 78 3.36 8.40 -7.29
C THR A 78 2.90 9.43 -8.30
N GLY A 79 3.58 9.57 -9.45
CA GLY A 79 3.13 10.46 -10.53
C GLY A 79 1.76 10.08 -11.09
N LEU A 80 1.49 8.79 -11.29
CA LEU A 80 0.18 8.31 -11.74
C LEU A 80 -0.92 8.54 -10.69
N THR A 81 -0.61 8.24 -9.43
CA THR A 81 -1.52 8.45 -8.29
C THR A 81 -1.89 9.92 -8.18
N ALA A 82 -0.91 10.83 -8.17
CA ALA A 82 -1.14 12.26 -8.09
C ALA A 82 -1.99 12.77 -9.26
N SER A 83 -1.68 12.33 -10.49
CA SER A 83 -2.47 12.71 -11.68
C SER A 83 -3.93 12.24 -11.58
N TYR A 84 -4.16 11.01 -11.08
CA TYR A 84 -5.50 10.49 -10.87
C TYR A 84 -6.26 11.30 -9.81
N VAL A 85 -5.63 11.55 -8.65
CA VAL A 85 -6.23 12.30 -7.55
C VAL A 85 -6.57 13.74 -7.98
N CYS A 86 -5.68 14.43 -8.69
CA CYS A 86 -5.98 15.76 -9.24
C CYS A 86 -7.20 15.72 -10.18
N GLY A 87 -7.29 14.73 -11.06
CA GLY A 87 -8.45 14.55 -11.95
C GLY A 87 -9.74 14.23 -11.19
N LEU A 88 -9.65 13.47 -10.09
CA LEU A 88 -10.77 13.15 -9.22
C LEU A 88 -11.27 14.39 -8.48
N LEU A 89 -10.37 15.17 -7.89
CA LEU A 89 -10.68 16.43 -7.22
C LEU A 89 -11.33 17.44 -8.17
N GLN A 90 -10.80 17.58 -9.40
CA GLN A 90 -11.42 18.45 -10.42
C GLN A 90 -12.82 17.97 -10.83
N LYS A 91 -13.06 16.65 -10.86
CA LYS A 91 -14.41 16.11 -11.12
C LYS A 91 -15.35 16.48 -9.97
N MET A 92 -14.92 16.26 -8.73
CA MET A 92 -15.69 16.57 -7.53
C MET A 92 -16.06 18.06 -7.48
N GLU A 93 -15.11 18.95 -7.79
CA GLU A 93 -15.34 20.39 -7.86
C GLU A 93 -16.39 20.75 -8.94
N ARG A 94 -16.25 20.23 -10.16
CA ARG A 94 -17.20 20.52 -11.26
C ARG A 94 -18.62 20.03 -11.01
N GLU A 95 -18.76 18.91 -10.32
CA GLU A 95 -20.04 18.23 -10.10
C GLU A 95 -20.58 18.43 -8.67
N ALA A 96 -19.91 19.29 -7.88
CA ALA A 96 -20.28 19.64 -6.51
C ALA A 96 -20.36 18.46 -5.52
N PHE A 97 -19.51 17.44 -5.71
CA PHE A 97 -19.37 16.34 -4.74
C PHE A 97 -18.47 16.74 -3.57
N ARG A 98 -18.89 16.42 -2.35
CA ARG A 98 -18.16 16.66 -1.11
C ARG A 98 -17.24 15.50 -0.74
N HIS A 99 -17.63 14.27 -1.04
CA HIS A 99 -16.77 13.13 -0.82
C HIS A 99 -16.92 12.05 -1.89
N VAL A 100 -15.84 11.28 -2.04
CA VAL A 100 -15.81 10.10 -2.88
C VAL A 100 -15.25 8.93 -2.10
N THR A 101 -15.95 7.81 -2.18
CA THR A 101 -15.64 6.58 -1.42
C THR A 101 -15.53 5.41 -2.38
N PRO A 102 -14.43 4.64 -2.37
CA PRO A 102 -14.39 3.34 -3.03
C PRO A 102 -15.30 2.36 -2.29
N THR A 103 -16.29 1.78 -2.94
CA THR A 103 -17.27 0.88 -2.30
C THR A 103 -17.31 -0.47 -3.01
N LEU A 104 -17.01 -1.55 -2.29
CA LEU A 104 -17.12 -2.91 -2.81
C LEU A 104 -18.57 -3.24 -3.09
N ARG A 105 -18.86 -3.76 -4.29
CA ARG A 105 -20.22 -4.15 -4.69
C ARG A 105 -20.52 -5.63 -4.48
N ASP A 106 -19.51 -6.48 -4.59
CA ASP A 106 -19.63 -7.93 -4.44
C ASP A 106 -18.50 -8.47 -3.57
N GLU A 107 -18.71 -9.66 -2.99
CA GLU A 107 -17.67 -10.39 -2.27
C GLU A 107 -16.42 -10.60 -3.13
N MET A 108 -15.27 -10.70 -2.50
CA MET A 108 -13.97 -10.73 -3.18
C MET A 108 -12.99 -11.60 -2.42
N ASN A 109 -12.18 -12.37 -3.14
CA ASN A 109 -11.10 -13.11 -2.51
C ASN A 109 -9.97 -12.16 -2.12
N GLU A 110 -9.40 -12.41 -0.95
CA GLU A 110 -8.28 -11.66 -0.41
C GLU A 110 -6.96 -12.18 -0.96
N ALA A 111 -6.08 -11.26 -1.30
CA ALA A 111 -4.69 -11.52 -1.65
C ALA A 111 -3.77 -10.56 -0.88
N PRO A 112 -2.48 -10.92 -0.66
CA PRO A 112 -1.53 -10.00 -0.05
C PRO A 112 -1.32 -8.73 -0.89
N LEU A 113 -1.22 -7.57 -0.25
CA LEU A 113 -0.87 -6.31 -0.92
C LEU A 113 0.54 -6.34 -1.54
N LEU A 114 1.49 -6.93 -0.81
CA LEU A 114 2.86 -7.14 -1.25
C LEU A 114 3.17 -8.65 -1.23
N ASP A 115 3.53 -9.18 -2.40
CA ASP A 115 3.74 -10.62 -2.60
C ASP A 115 5.21 -10.93 -2.93
N PHE A 116 6.10 -10.71 -1.95
CA PHE A 116 7.51 -11.14 -2.04
C PHE A 116 8.09 -11.48 -0.66
N ASP A 117 9.08 -12.37 -0.63
CA ASP A 117 9.55 -13.08 0.57
C ASP A 117 10.57 -12.31 1.44
N ALA A 118 10.56 -10.98 1.38
CA ALA A 118 11.42 -10.20 2.27
C ALA A 118 10.92 -10.30 3.70
N GLY A 119 11.81 -10.60 4.65
CA GLY A 119 11.42 -10.81 6.06
C GLY A 119 10.68 -9.62 6.69
N TYR A 120 10.96 -8.38 6.26
CA TYR A 120 10.23 -7.20 6.73
C TYR A 120 8.80 -7.09 6.19
N VAL A 121 8.53 -7.64 5.00
CA VAL A 121 7.18 -7.72 4.43
C VAL A 121 6.39 -8.80 5.15
N LEU A 122 6.98 -9.98 5.35
CA LEU A 122 6.33 -11.08 6.06
C LEU A 122 5.88 -10.66 7.46
N ARG A 123 6.73 -9.93 8.20
CA ARG A 123 6.38 -9.37 9.52
C ARG A 123 5.27 -8.32 9.48
N ALA A 124 5.05 -7.67 8.34
CA ALA A 124 4.09 -6.60 8.20
C ALA A 124 2.75 -7.06 7.62
N ARG A 125 2.61 -8.33 7.20
CA ARG A 125 1.39 -8.81 6.52
C ARG A 125 0.12 -8.54 7.33
N GLU A 126 0.18 -8.70 8.65
CA GLU A 126 -0.95 -8.52 9.56
C GLU A 126 -1.37 -7.05 9.76
N ILE A 127 -0.56 -6.08 9.33
CA ILE A 127 -0.88 -4.64 9.45
C ILE A 127 -1.21 -3.98 8.10
N MET A 128 -1.22 -4.76 7.02
CA MET A 128 -1.43 -4.27 5.67
C MET A 128 -2.90 -4.44 5.27
N PRO A 129 -3.43 -3.56 4.40
CA PRO A 129 -4.74 -3.78 3.81
C PRO A 129 -4.70 -4.97 2.84
N LYS A 130 -5.89 -5.42 2.47
CA LYS A 130 -6.11 -6.54 1.55
C LYS A 130 -5.97 -6.08 0.11
N ASN A 131 -5.35 -6.92 -0.70
CA ASN A 131 -5.49 -6.85 -2.15
C ASN A 131 -6.69 -7.70 -2.58
N GLY A 132 -7.36 -7.32 -3.65
CA GLY A 132 -8.43 -8.11 -4.26
C GLY A 132 -7.91 -9.01 -5.38
N ASP A 133 -8.83 -9.83 -5.92
CA ASP A 133 -8.58 -10.71 -7.06
C ASP A 133 -9.04 -10.12 -8.41
N ARG A 134 -9.70 -8.96 -8.40
CA ARG A 134 -10.23 -8.29 -9.60
C ARG A 134 -10.04 -6.78 -9.60
N GLU A 135 -9.91 -6.22 -10.80
CA GLU A 135 -9.96 -4.76 -10.98
C GLU A 135 -11.34 -4.21 -10.57
N PRO A 136 -11.40 -3.02 -9.95
CA PRO A 136 -10.31 -2.09 -9.66
C PRO A 136 -9.56 -2.36 -8.35
N TRP A 137 -9.88 -3.43 -7.62
CA TRP A 137 -9.38 -3.72 -6.27
C TRP A 137 -7.99 -4.38 -6.21
N VAL A 138 -7.14 -4.10 -7.20
CA VAL A 138 -5.82 -4.73 -7.31
C VAL A 138 -4.73 -3.66 -7.26
N ASN A 139 -3.68 -3.89 -6.47
CA ASN A 139 -2.41 -3.19 -6.60
C ASN A 139 -1.55 -3.85 -7.70
N ASN A 140 -1.45 -3.20 -8.86
CA ASN A 140 -0.61 -3.70 -9.95
C ASN A 140 0.87 -3.39 -9.68
N ASP A 141 1.73 -4.40 -9.75
CA ASP A 141 3.19 -4.22 -9.67
C ASP A 141 3.84 -3.86 -11.03
N ARG A 142 3.04 -3.39 -12.00
CA ARG A 142 3.50 -3.07 -13.35
C ARG A 142 3.04 -1.68 -13.76
N TYR A 143 4.02 -0.79 -14.00
CA TYR A 143 3.76 0.58 -14.44
C TYR A 143 2.85 0.67 -15.67
N THR A 144 3.05 -0.17 -16.68
CA THR A 144 2.23 -0.15 -17.91
C THR A 144 0.76 -0.48 -17.64
N LYS A 145 0.48 -1.44 -16.74
CA LYS A 145 -0.88 -1.77 -16.33
C LYS A 145 -1.52 -0.61 -15.59
N ASP A 146 -0.81 0.00 -14.64
CA ASP A 146 -1.29 1.18 -13.92
C ASP A 146 -1.50 2.38 -14.83
N PHE A 147 -0.61 2.63 -15.78
CA PHE A 147 -0.76 3.72 -16.74
C PHE A 147 -2.08 3.59 -17.52
N VAL A 148 -2.38 2.39 -18.02
CA VAL A 148 -3.66 2.11 -18.68
C VAL A 148 -4.83 2.27 -17.70
N SER A 149 -4.72 1.68 -16.51
CA SER A 149 -5.77 1.64 -15.49
C SER A 149 -6.14 3.03 -14.94
N LEU A 150 -5.14 3.86 -14.66
CA LEU A 150 -5.27 5.16 -14.01
C LEU A 150 -5.43 6.32 -15.00
N LYS A 151 -4.83 6.24 -16.19
CA LYS A 151 -4.82 7.36 -17.15
C LYS A 151 -5.78 7.17 -18.31
N LEU A 152 -5.84 5.97 -18.90
CA LEU A 152 -6.49 5.73 -20.19
C LEU A 152 -7.88 5.11 -20.09
N LYS A 153 -8.16 4.25 -19.09
CA LYS A 153 -9.46 3.57 -18.97
C LYS A 153 -10.59 4.61 -18.80
N PRO A 154 -11.64 4.58 -19.64
CA PRO A 154 -12.83 5.41 -19.45
C PRO A 154 -13.52 5.12 -18.11
N SER A 155 -13.51 3.86 -17.67
CA SER A 155 -14.06 3.38 -16.40
C SER A 155 -13.15 3.58 -15.20
N LYS A 156 -12.18 4.50 -15.25
CA LYS A 156 -11.21 4.70 -14.16
C LYS A 156 -11.84 5.11 -12.83
N TYR A 157 -13.08 5.61 -12.81
CA TYR A 157 -13.87 5.92 -11.61
C TYR A 157 -14.92 4.84 -11.28
N SER A 158 -14.85 3.64 -11.87
CA SER A 158 -15.74 2.52 -11.53
C SER A 158 -15.67 2.20 -10.03
N GLU A 159 -16.81 1.87 -9.42
CA GLU A 159 -16.92 1.52 -7.99
C GLU A 159 -16.47 2.63 -7.03
N LEU A 160 -16.44 3.88 -7.51
CA LEU A 160 -16.44 5.06 -6.67
C LEU A 160 -17.87 5.56 -6.50
N GLU A 161 -18.26 5.81 -5.26
CA GLU A 161 -19.51 6.47 -4.88
C GLU A 161 -19.22 7.93 -4.59
N PHE A 162 -19.96 8.81 -5.25
CA PHE A 162 -19.80 10.26 -5.15
C PHE A 162 -21.03 10.84 -4.44
N HIS A 163 -20.79 11.68 -3.44
CA HIS A 163 -21.81 12.32 -2.60
C HIS A 163 -21.53 13.80 -2.44
#